data_AF-D0DR83-F1
#
_entry.id   AF-D0DR83-F1
#
_cell.length_a   1.000
_cell.length_b   1.000
_cell.length_c   1.000
_cell.angle_alpha   90.00
_cell.angle_beta   90.00
_cell.angle_gamma   90.00
#
_symmetry.space_group_name_H-M   'P 1'
#
loop_
_entity.id
_entity.type
_entity.pdbx_description
1 polymer ?
#
loop_
_entity_poly.entity_id
_entity_poly.type
_entity_poly.pdbx_seq_one_letter_code
_entity_poly.pdbx_strand_id
1 'polypeptide(L)'
;MCVLPKVTQVLLANPRDAKKAQAAAAQMPMTLEKLFSQTIRATNSVVAGLIDHRLSEVEFTGVTDLPAAVQRSRVIVTATPATKPLIQADGVQPGTHLNAIGADMGGKQEPDAKLFQRAQAYTDDVPQASEVGEIQNPIKAGVIKPEQVAEIGNALLDPTLGRHDANAITIFDSTGIALQDLAAANLAFVRAKEQGVGTQVDL
;
A
#
# COMPACT_ATOMS: atom_id res chain seq x y z
N MET A 1 -3.63 5.25 -17.63
CA MET A 1 -2.27 5.67 -17.23
C MET A 1 -1.79 4.69 -16.18
N CYS A 2 -0.72 3.91 -16.43
CA CYS A 2 -0.17 2.99 -15.42
C CYS A 2 0.58 3.81 -14.36
N VAL A 3 0.26 3.61 -13.08
CA VAL A 3 0.80 4.42 -11.97
C VAL A 3 2.29 4.14 -11.72
N LEU A 4 2.86 3.05 -12.24
CA LEU A 4 4.28 2.73 -12.17
C LEU A 4 4.73 1.98 -13.44
N PRO A 5 4.88 2.66 -14.58
CA PRO A 5 5.09 2.00 -15.88
C PRO A 5 6.42 1.24 -15.98
N LYS A 6 7.34 1.45 -15.03
CA LYS A 6 8.70 0.88 -15.02
C LYS A 6 8.86 -0.36 -14.12
N VAL A 7 7.79 -0.84 -13.45
CA VAL A 7 7.89 -1.96 -12.49
C VAL A 7 8.01 -3.31 -13.20
N THR A 8 9.21 -3.76 -13.51
CA THR A 8 9.41 -5.04 -14.22
C THR A 8 9.45 -6.26 -13.31
N GLN A 9 9.56 -6.07 -11.99
CA GLN A 9 9.69 -7.14 -11.02
C GLN A 9 8.88 -6.85 -9.76
N VAL A 10 8.17 -7.85 -9.26
CA VAL A 10 7.45 -7.84 -7.99
C VAL A 10 7.96 -8.99 -7.13
N LEU A 11 8.52 -8.64 -5.97
CA LEU A 11 9.02 -9.61 -5.00
C LEU A 11 7.95 -9.84 -3.94
N LEU A 12 7.53 -11.09 -3.78
CA LEU A 12 6.56 -11.49 -2.76
C LEU A 12 7.31 -12.12 -1.60
N ALA A 13 7.15 -11.56 -0.42
CA ALA A 13 7.68 -12.14 0.81
C ALA A 13 6.53 -12.53 1.74
N ASN A 14 6.67 -13.68 2.39
CA ASN A 14 5.83 -14.03 3.52
C ASN A 14 6.78 -14.35 4.69
N PRO A 15 6.88 -13.45 5.70
CA PRO A 15 7.81 -13.61 6.81
C PRO A 15 7.61 -14.88 7.64
N ARG A 16 6.44 -15.53 7.52
CA ARG A 16 6.09 -16.75 8.25
C ARG A 16 6.28 -18.03 7.44
N ASP A 17 6.19 -17.94 6.11
CA ASP A 17 6.19 -19.11 5.24
C ASP A 17 6.59 -18.76 3.79
N ALA A 18 7.86 -18.95 3.46
CA ALA A 18 8.37 -18.65 2.12
C ALA A 18 7.72 -19.52 1.02
N LYS A 19 7.23 -20.73 1.33
CA LYS A 19 6.54 -21.57 0.33
C LYS A 19 5.22 -20.94 -0.09
N LYS A 20 4.50 -20.30 0.84
CA LYS A 20 3.29 -19.52 0.51
C LYS A 20 3.61 -18.33 -0.38
N ALA A 21 4.74 -17.66 -0.16
CA ALA A 21 5.17 -16.57 -1.03
C ALA A 21 5.47 -17.05 -2.46
N GLN A 22 6.17 -18.17 -2.59
CA GLN A 22 6.46 -18.81 -3.88
C GLN A 22 5.19 -19.26 -4.61
N ALA A 23 4.27 -19.91 -3.90
CA ALA A 23 2.99 -20.33 -4.46
C ALA A 23 2.14 -19.13 -4.91
N ALA A 24 2.08 -18.07 -4.10
CA ALA A 24 1.36 -16.85 -4.46
C ALA A 24 1.98 -16.16 -5.69
N ALA A 25 3.31 -16.08 -5.76
CA ALA A 25 4.01 -15.49 -6.90
C ALA A 25 3.71 -16.23 -8.21
N ALA A 26 3.74 -17.57 -8.17
CA ALA A 26 3.45 -18.41 -9.34
C ALA A 26 2.01 -18.25 -9.86
N GLN A 27 1.06 -17.93 -8.98
CA GLN A 27 -0.34 -17.73 -9.33
C GLN A 27 -0.68 -16.27 -9.68
N MET A 28 0.20 -15.33 -9.32
CA MET A 28 -0.09 -13.89 -9.35
C MET A 28 -0.54 -13.38 -10.73
N PRO A 29 0.10 -13.75 -11.87
CA PRO A 29 -0.37 -13.30 -13.18
C PRO A 29 -1.83 -13.70 -13.45
N MET A 30 -2.19 -14.95 -13.20
CA MET A 30 -3.56 -15.45 -13.40
C MET A 30 -4.54 -14.81 -12.40
N THR A 31 -4.14 -14.63 -11.15
CA THR A 31 -4.97 -13.98 -10.13
C THR A 31 -5.29 -12.53 -10.51
N LEU A 32 -4.28 -11.76 -10.90
CA LEU A 32 -4.45 -10.37 -11.32
C LEU A 32 -5.23 -10.27 -12.62
N GLU A 33 -4.95 -11.15 -13.59
CA GLU A 33 -5.76 -11.22 -14.80
C GLU A 33 -7.22 -11.48 -14.45
N LYS A 34 -7.53 -12.47 -13.59
CA LYS A 34 -8.93 -12.74 -13.18
C LYS A 34 -9.58 -11.55 -12.48
N LEU A 35 -8.89 -10.92 -11.54
CA LEU A 35 -9.40 -9.78 -10.77
C LEU A 35 -9.69 -8.58 -11.67
N PHE A 36 -8.78 -8.24 -12.58
CA PHE A 36 -8.97 -7.11 -13.48
C PHE A 36 -9.87 -7.45 -14.67
N SER A 37 -9.85 -8.69 -15.15
CA SER A 37 -10.59 -9.10 -16.35
C SER A 37 -12.10 -9.10 -16.15
N GLN A 38 -12.60 -9.58 -15.01
CA GLN A 38 -14.04 -9.80 -14.87
C GLN A 38 -14.84 -8.48 -14.83
N THR A 39 -14.30 -7.43 -14.21
CA THR A 39 -15.01 -6.15 -14.07
C THR A 39 -14.58 -5.10 -15.10
N ILE A 40 -13.29 -5.03 -15.45
CA ILE A 40 -12.77 -4.00 -16.37
C ILE A 40 -12.98 -4.39 -17.83
N ARG A 41 -12.83 -5.67 -18.23
CA ARG A 41 -13.08 -6.05 -19.65
C ARG A 41 -14.52 -5.77 -20.07
N ALA A 42 -15.48 -5.98 -19.17
CA ALA A 42 -16.89 -5.74 -19.44
C ALA A 42 -17.24 -4.26 -19.65
N THR A 43 -16.47 -3.35 -19.04
CA THR A 43 -16.78 -1.91 -19.00
C THR A 43 -15.79 -1.05 -19.78
N ASN A 44 -14.58 -1.55 -20.04
CA ASN A 44 -13.50 -0.81 -20.69
C ASN A 44 -12.43 -1.76 -21.29
N SER A 45 -12.69 -2.28 -22.50
CA SER A 45 -11.80 -3.22 -23.21
C SER A 45 -10.40 -2.66 -23.49
N VAL A 46 -10.28 -1.35 -23.72
CA VAL A 46 -8.99 -0.67 -23.94
C VAL A 46 -8.12 -0.74 -22.68
N VAL A 47 -8.68 -0.41 -21.52
CA VAL A 47 -7.95 -0.49 -20.24
C VAL A 47 -7.58 -1.93 -19.92
N ALA A 48 -8.47 -2.89 -20.18
CA ALA A 48 -8.16 -4.30 -19.97
C ALA A 48 -6.96 -4.76 -20.82
N GLY A 49 -6.90 -4.39 -22.10
CA GLY A 49 -5.74 -4.72 -22.95
C GLY A 49 -4.42 -4.10 -22.46
N LEU A 50 -4.48 -2.89 -21.89
CA LEU A 50 -3.30 -2.26 -21.26
C LEU A 50 -2.85 -3.01 -19.99
N ILE A 51 -3.80 -3.53 -19.20
CA ILE A 51 -3.48 -4.34 -18.02
C ILE A 51 -2.83 -5.66 -18.44
N ASP A 52 -3.40 -6.36 -19.41
CA ASP A 52 -2.86 -7.63 -19.91
C ASP A 52 -1.42 -7.49 -20.42
N HIS A 53 -1.20 -6.48 -21.26
CA HIS A 53 0.13 -6.18 -21.78
C HIS A 53 1.10 -5.83 -20.65
N ARG A 54 0.64 -5.10 -19.62
CA ARG A 54 1.48 -4.80 -18.48
C ARG A 54 1.83 -6.06 -17.68
N LEU A 55 0.84 -6.91 -17.39
CA LEU A 55 1.05 -8.14 -16.63
C LEU A 55 2.00 -9.11 -17.33
N SER A 56 2.07 -9.12 -18.66
CA SER A 56 3.02 -9.95 -19.40
C SER A 56 4.47 -9.45 -19.33
N GLU A 57 4.71 -8.22 -18.88
CA GLU A 57 6.03 -7.60 -18.72
C GLU A 57 6.52 -7.56 -17.26
N VAL A 58 5.75 -8.10 -16.31
CA VAL A 58 6.10 -8.14 -14.89
C VAL A 58 6.43 -9.55 -14.45
N GLU A 59 7.63 -9.74 -13.92
CA GLU A 59 8.04 -10.97 -13.26
C GLU A 59 7.59 -10.96 -11.79
N PHE A 60 6.96 -12.05 -11.33
CA PHE A 60 6.59 -12.25 -9.93
C PHE A 60 7.47 -13.33 -9.31
N THR A 61 8.17 -13.00 -8.22
CA THR A 61 9.11 -13.92 -7.58
C THR A 61 8.80 -14.03 -6.08
N GLY A 62 8.57 -15.25 -5.59
CA GLY A 62 8.49 -15.50 -4.15
C GLY A 62 9.89 -15.59 -3.54
N VAL A 63 10.19 -14.74 -2.57
CA VAL A 63 11.53 -14.62 -1.97
C VAL A 63 11.60 -15.28 -0.59
N THR A 64 12.78 -15.79 -0.25
CA THR A 64 13.11 -16.36 1.06
C THR A 64 13.96 -15.41 1.92
N ASP A 65 14.63 -14.46 1.30
CA ASP A 65 15.49 -13.46 1.94
C ASP A 65 14.81 -12.08 1.87
N LEU A 66 14.06 -11.74 2.93
CA LEU A 66 13.36 -10.46 3.04
C LEU A 66 14.34 -9.27 3.06
N PRO A 67 15.43 -9.26 3.86
CA PRO A 67 16.42 -8.19 3.82
C PRO A 67 16.96 -7.88 2.42
N ALA A 68 17.34 -8.91 1.65
CA ALA A 68 17.82 -8.72 0.28
C ALA A 68 16.74 -8.15 -0.66
N ALA A 69 15.48 -8.58 -0.49
CA ALA A 69 14.37 -8.05 -1.26
C ALA A 69 14.09 -6.57 -0.94
N VAL A 70 14.13 -6.18 0.34
CA VAL A 70 13.98 -4.79 0.79
C VAL A 70 15.06 -3.90 0.17
N GLN A 71 16.32 -4.32 0.21
CA GLN A 71 17.45 -3.54 -0.33
C GLN A 71 17.35 -3.28 -1.84
N ARG A 72 16.67 -4.16 -2.58
CA ARG A 72 16.49 -4.05 -4.03
C ARG A 72 15.22 -3.30 -4.43
N SER A 73 14.35 -2.97 -3.47
CA SER A 73 13.02 -2.44 -3.73
C SER A 73 12.96 -0.92 -3.70
N ARG A 74 12.42 -0.33 -4.77
CA ARG A 74 12.08 1.11 -4.84
C ARG A 74 10.70 1.41 -4.27
N VAL A 75 9.82 0.42 -4.26
CA VAL A 75 8.50 0.49 -3.63
C VAL A 75 8.33 -0.77 -2.79
N ILE A 76 7.94 -0.60 -1.53
CA ILE A 76 7.66 -1.69 -0.59
C ILE A 76 6.22 -1.53 -0.15
N VAL A 77 5.47 -2.62 -0.14
CA VAL A 77 4.11 -2.66 0.40
C VAL A 77 4.08 -3.70 1.52
N THR A 78 3.66 -3.29 2.70
CA THR A 78 3.50 -4.16 3.86
C THR A 78 2.02 -4.21 4.26
N ALA A 79 1.56 -5.40 4.60
CA ALA A 79 0.16 -5.69 4.92
C ALA A 79 0.09 -6.94 5.82
N THR A 80 0.74 -6.85 6.96
CA THR A 80 0.95 -7.94 7.91
C THR A 80 0.47 -7.55 9.31
N PRO A 81 0.03 -8.53 10.13
CA PRO A 81 -0.34 -8.25 11.52
C PRO A 81 0.88 -8.29 12.44
N ALA A 82 2.04 -7.80 11.98
CA ALA A 82 3.28 -7.85 12.76
C ALA A 82 3.21 -6.89 13.96
N THR A 83 3.87 -7.27 15.05
CA THR A 83 4.06 -6.44 16.27
C THR A 83 5.54 -6.17 16.56
N LYS A 84 6.38 -6.50 15.58
CA LYS A 84 7.83 -6.30 15.59
C LYS A 84 8.24 -5.94 14.16
N PRO A 85 9.23 -5.05 14.00
CA PRO A 85 9.60 -4.56 12.68
C PRO A 85 10.10 -5.70 11.80
N LEU A 86 9.47 -5.84 10.64
CA LEU A 86 9.87 -6.71 9.54
C LEU A 86 10.84 -5.98 8.61
N ILE A 87 10.62 -4.68 8.40
CA ILE A 87 11.47 -3.83 7.56
C ILE A 87 12.46 -3.08 8.45
N GLN A 88 13.72 -3.49 8.41
CA GLN A 88 14.78 -2.84 9.18
C GLN A 88 15.17 -1.51 8.55
N ALA A 89 15.37 -0.47 9.38
CA ALA A 89 15.64 0.88 8.90
C ALA A 89 16.86 0.94 7.96
N ASP A 90 17.93 0.22 8.30
CA ASP A 90 19.20 0.20 7.56
C ASP A 90 19.11 -0.55 6.21
N GLY A 91 18.08 -1.40 6.03
CA GLY A 91 17.85 -2.11 4.77
C GLY A 91 17.22 -1.24 3.68
N VAL A 92 16.51 -0.18 4.07
CA VAL A 92 15.77 0.69 3.14
C VAL A 92 16.72 1.66 2.45
N GLN A 93 16.70 1.64 1.12
CA GLN A 93 17.55 2.49 0.29
C GLN A 93 16.97 3.90 0.11
N PRO A 94 17.83 4.91 -0.16
CA PRO A 94 17.36 6.21 -0.59
C PRO A 94 16.46 6.10 -1.84
N GLY A 95 15.41 6.93 -1.88
CA GLY A 95 14.43 6.96 -2.96
C GLY A 95 13.33 5.91 -2.84
N THR A 96 13.34 5.07 -1.80
CA THR A 96 12.30 4.06 -1.58
C THR A 96 10.99 4.69 -1.07
N HIS A 97 9.87 4.22 -1.59
CA HIS A 97 8.54 4.49 -1.06
C HIS A 97 7.98 3.26 -0.36
N LEU A 98 7.33 3.45 0.78
CA LEU A 98 6.66 2.41 1.55
C LEU A 98 5.17 2.74 1.64
N ASN A 99 4.32 1.76 1.32
CA ASN A 99 2.93 1.73 1.75
C ASN A 99 2.85 0.74 2.92
N ALA A 100 2.66 1.25 4.13
CA ALA A 100 2.51 0.44 5.32
C ALA A 100 1.03 0.41 5.72
N ILE A 101 0.42 -0.77 5.59
CA ILE A 101 -1.04 -0.98 5.69
C ILE A 101 -1.41 -1.86 6.89
N GLY A 102 -0.44 -2.59 7.46
CA GLY A 102 -0.73 -3.65 8.42
C GLY A 102 -1.09 -3.18 9.83
N ALA A 103 -0.61 -2.01 10.25
CA ALA A 103 -0.91 -1.43 11.55
C ALA A 103 -2.24 -0.64 11.54
N ASP A 104 -3.23 -1.21 12.21
CA ASP A 104 -4.59 -0.69 12.40
C ASP A 104 -5.05 -0.83 13.87
N MET A 105 -4.14 -1.20 14.77
CA MET A 105 -4.39 -1.39 16.19
C MET A 105 -3.14 -1.14 17.03
N GLY A 106 -3.34 -0.85 18.32
CA GLY A 106 -2.25 -0.63 19.27
C GLY A 106 -1.24 -1.78 19.31
N GLY A 107 0.05 -1.43 19.23
CA GLY A 107 1.18 -2.37 19.35
C GLY A 107 1.56 -3.13 18.07
N LYS A 108 0.82 -2.96 16.96
CA LYS A 108 1.29 -3.41 15.65
C LYS A 108 2.43 -2.53 15.14
N GLN A 109 3.31 -3.14 14.35
CA GLN A 109 4.47 -2.49 13.74
C GLN A 109 5.02 -3.31 12.58
N GLU A 110 5.19 -2.69 11.40
CA GLU A 110 5.82 -3.31 10.23
C GLU A 110 7.22 -2.75 9.90
N PRO A 111 7.42 -1.42 9.71
CA PRO A 111 8.75 -0.80 9.65
C PRO A 111 9.35 -0.53 11.02
N ASP A 112 10.68 -0.60 11.10
CA ASP A 112 11.45 -0.10 12.22
C ASP A 112 11.14 1.39 12.45
N ALA A 113 10.81 1.74 13.69
CA ALA A 113 10.46 3.09 14.08
C ALA A 113 11.58 4.10 13.76
N LYS A 114 12.85 3.67 13.78
CA LYS A 114 13.98 4.53 13.41
C LYS A 114 13.95 5.00 11.96
N LEU A 115 13.27 4.26 11.07
CA LEU A 115 13.16 4.65 9.66
C LEU A 115 12.47 6.03 9.51
N PHE A 116 11.53 6.34 10.40
CA PHE A 116 10.79 7.60 10.40
C PHE A 116 11.66 8.83 10.69
N GLN A 117 12.85 8.66 11.27
CA GLN A 117 13.80 9.78 11.47
C GLN A 117 14.27 10.42 10.17
N ARG A 118 14.28 9.64 9.08
CA ARG A 118 14.81 10.06 7.77
C ARG A 118 13.82 9.86 6.62
N ALA A 119 12.57 9.56 6.94
CA ALA A 119 11.50 9.41 5.96
C ALA A 119 10.52 10.58 6.05
N GLN A 120 9.99 11.00 4.92
CA GLN A 120 8.78 11.82 4.88
C GLN A 120 7.59 10.89 5.12
N ALA A 121 6.92 11.06 6.26
CA ALA A 121 5.77 10.25 6.63
C ALA A 121 4.48 10.97 6.23
N TYR A 122 3.59 10.20 5.62
CA TYR A 122 2.24 10.59 5.28
C TYR A 122 1.27 9.61 5.92
N THR A 123 0.07 10.05 6.26
CA THR A 123 -1.00 9.18 6.77
C THR A 123 -2.36 9.58 6.23
N ASP A 124 -3.38 8.78 6.46
CA ASP A 124 -4.76 9.12 6.14
C ASP A 124 -5.38 10.08 7.16
N ASP A 125 -5.17 9.84 8.45
CA ASP A 125 -5.60 10.70 9.57
C ASP A 125 -4.55 10.68 10.68
N VAL A 126 -3.95 11.85 10.98
CA VAL A 126 -2.83 11.93 11.94
C VAL A 126 -3.24 11.52 13.36
N PRO A 127 -4.37 11.98 13.93
CA PRO A 127 -4.83 11.53 15.23
C PRO A 127 -4.98 10.00 15.33
N GLN A 128 -5.66 9.37 14.38
CA GLN A 128 -5.89 7.93 14.36
C GLN A 128 -4.58 7.16 14.20
N ALA A 129 -3.74 7.53 13.23
CA ALA A 129 -2.46 6.86 13.00
C ALA A 129 -1.50 6.98 14.18
N SER A 130 -1.59 8.07 14.95
CA SER A 130 -0.82 8.24 16.20
C SER A 130 -1.20 7.23 17.28
N GLU A 131 -2.42 6.69 17.26
CA GLU A 131 -2.90 5.72 18.23
C GLU A 131 -2.72 4.28 17.75
N VAL A 132 -3.07 4.01 16.49
CA VAL A 132 -3.22 2.64 15.96
C VAL A 132 -2.41 2.33 14.70
N GLY A 133 -1.88 3.36 14.03
CA GLY A 133 -1.06 3.20 12.83
C GLY A 133 0.39 2.84 13.11
N GLU A 134 1.23 2.91 12.09
CA GLU A 134 2.67 2.71 12.19
C GLU A 134 3.39 3.83 12.95
N ILE A 135 2.91 5.08 12.83
CA ILE A 135 3.53 6.24 13.50
C ILE A 135 3.38 6.20 15.03
N GLN A 136 2.47 5.37 15.57
CA GLN A 136 2.27 5.22 17.02
C GLN A 136 3.58 4.88 17.75
N ASN A 137 4.40 3.98 17.20
CA ASN A 137 5.61 3.49 17.86
C ASN A 137 6.75 4.51 17.77
N PRO A 138 7.04 5.12 16.60
CA PRO A 138 7.91 6.28 16.49
C PRO A 138 7.55 7.43 17.46
N ILE A 139 6.27 7.78 17.59
CA ILE A 139 5.81 8.84 18.50
C ILE A 139 6.07 8.44 19.96
N LYS A 140 5.63 7.25 20.37
CA LYS A 140 5.86 6.73 21.74
C LYS A 140 7.35 6.64 22.09
N ALA A 141 8.19 6.33 21.11
CA ALA A 141 9.65 6.24 21.27
C ALA A 141 10.36 7.60 21.20
N GLY A 142 9.65 8.71 20.97
CA GLY A 142 10.23 10.04 20.82
C GLY A 142 11.08 10.21 19.56
N VAL A 143 10.89 9.35 18.55
CA VAL A 143 11.62 9.36 17.28
C VAL A 143 11.13 10.49 16.38
N ILE A 144 9.82 10.70 16.35
CA ILE A 144 9.15 11.82 15.66
C ILE A 144 8.06 12.38 16.58
N LYS A 145 7.54 13.55 16.21
CA LYS A 145 6.32 14.13 16.77
C LYS A 145 5.19 14.06 15.74
N PRO A 146 3.92 14.02 16.16
CA PRO A 146 2.77 13.98 15.25
C PRO A 146 2.79 15.11 14.21
N GLU A 147 3.26 16.31 14.59
CA GLU A 147 3.28 17.49 13.70
C GLU A 147 4.30 17.38 12.56
N GLN A 148 5.17 16.36 12.58
CA GLN A 148 6.11 16.06 11.50
C GLN A 148 5.50 15.16 10.42
N VAL A 149 4.29 14.64 10.63
CA VAL A 149 3.58 13.76 9.70
C VAL A 149 2.51 14.56 8.99
N ALA A 150 2.43 14.44 7.66
CA ALA A 150 1.41 15.10 6.86
C ALA A 150 0.27 14.15 6.50
N GLU A 151 -0.95 14.66 6.34
CA GLU A 151 -2.03 13.86 5.76
C GLU A 151 -1.90 13.79 4.23
N ILE A 152 -2.14 12.61 3.66
CA ILE A 152 -1.99 12.36 2.22
C ILE A 152 -2.90 13.26 1.38
N GLY A 153 -4.06 13.66 1.92
CA GLY A 153 -4.97 14.62 1.29
C GLY A 153 -4.29 15.96 0.98
N ASN A 154 -3.40 16.43 1.86
CA ASN A 154 -2.66 17.68 1.64
C ASN A 154 -1.69 17.54 0.46
N ALA A 155 -0.97 16.42 0.35
CA ALA A 155 -0.05 16.16 -0.77
C ALA A 155 -0.79 15.92 -2.10
N LEU A 156 -2.05 15.45 -2.06
CA LEU A 156 -2.89 15.32 -3.25
C LEU A 156 -3.40 16.67 -3.75
N LEU A 157 -3.71 17.60 -2.84
CA LEU A 157 -4.17 18.95 -3.16
C LEU A 157 -3.02 19.88 -3.57
N ASP A 158 -1.85 19.72 -2.94
CA ASP A 158 -0.63 20.43 -3.25
C ASP A 158 0.54 19.44 -3.45
N PRO A 159 0.86 19.08 -4.71
CA PRO A 159 1.95 18.17 -5.03
C PRO A 159 3.33 18.62 -4.54
N THR A 160 3.51 19.91 -4.21
CA THR A 160 4.78 20.40 -3.64
C THR A 160 5.04 19.89 -2.22
N LEU A 161 3.97 19.46 -1.53
CA LEU A 161 4.03 18.80 -0.22
C LEU A 161 4.31 17.30 -0.31
N GLY A 162 4.40 16.74 -1.52
CA GLY A 162 4.75 15.34 -1.74
C GLY A 162 6.25 15.08 -1.60
N ARG A 163 6.74 14.09 -2.35
CA ARG A 163 8.15 13.74 -2.40
C ARG A 163 8.99 14.95 -2.84
N HIS A 164 9.79 15.49 -1.92
CA HIS A 164 10.61 16.69 -2.16
C HIS A 164 11.85 16.43 -3.02
N ASP A 165 12.43 15.22 -2.95
CA ASP A 165 13.59 14.84 -3.75
C ASP A 165 13.60 13.35 -4.14
N ALA A 166 14.42 12.99 -5.15
CA ALA A 166 14.47 11.64 -5.71
C ALA A 166 15.05 10.58 -4.77
N ASN A 167 15.84 10.99 -3.78
CA ASN A 167 16.46 10.15 -2.76
C ASN A 167 15.70 10.14 -1.43
N ALA A 168 14.67 10.98 -1.25
CA ALA A 168 13.80 10.94 -0.08
C ALA A 168 13.27 9.53 0.16
N ILE A 169 13.25 9.06 1.40
CA ILE A 169 12.42 7.91 1.76
C ILE A 169 11.04 8.47 2.08
N THR A 170 9.99 7.83 1.58
CA THR A 170 8.60 8.24 1.87
C THR A 170 7.85 7.05 2.43
N ILE A 171 7.06 7.25 3.48
CA ILE A 171 6.20 6.22 4.09
C ILE A 171 4.78 6.75 4.06
N PHE A 172 3.84 5.97 3.55
CA PHE A 172 2.42 6.17 3.76
C PHE A 172 1.93 5.14 4.78
N ASP A 173 1.53 5.63 5.95
CA ASP A 173 0.92 4.88 7.05
C ASP A 173 -0.60 4.93 6.89
N SER A 174 -1.19 3.85 6.38
CA SER A 174 -2.61 3.74 6.10
C SER A 174 -3.30 2.95 7.20
N THR A 175 -4.24 3.60 7.90
CA THR A 175 -5.04 2.97 8.94
C THR A 175 -6.48 2.65 8.49
N GLY A 176 -6.94 3.31 7.44
CA GLY A 176 -8.31 3.24 6.93
C GLY A 176 -9.23 4.22 7.65
N ILE A 177 -9.91 5.09 6.90
CA ILE A 177 -10.87 6.06 7.46
C ILE A 177 -12.26 5.85 6.88
N ALA A 178 -13.29 6.07 7.70
CA ALA A 178 -14.70 5.87 7.31
C ALA A 178 -15.12 6.66 6.05
N LEU A 179 -14.44 7.78 5.77
CA LEU A 179 -14.69 8.58 4.56
C LEU A 179 -14.37 7.80 3.27
N GLN A 180 -13.34 6.94 3.28
CA GLN A 180 -12.98 6.09 2.14
C GLN A 180 -14.08 5.06 1.86
N ASP A 181 -14.60 4.41 2.91
CA ASP A 181 -15.69 3.46 2.80
C ASP A 181 -16.98 4.13 2.32
N LEU A 182 -17.32 5.30 2.86
CA LEU A 182 -18.51 6.03 2.46
C LEU A 182 -18.44 6.47 0.99
N ALA A 183 -17.27 6.91 0.52
CA ALA A 183 -17.07 7.27 -0.88
C ALA A 183 -17.25 6.05 -1.81
N ALA A 184 -16.67 4.89 -1.44
CA ALA A 184 -16.82 3.65 -2.19
C ALA A 184 -18.27 3.13 -2.18
N ALA A 185 -18.94 3.17 -1.03
CA ALA A 185 -20.33 2.76 -0.87
C ALA A 185 -21.27 3.64 -1.68
N ASN A 186 -21.07 4.96 -1.67
CA ASN A 186 -21.86 5.87 -2.49
C ASN A 186 -21.68 5.61 -3.99
N LEU A 187 -20.44 5.36 -4.45
CA LEU A 187 -20.20 4.98 -5.84
C LEU A 187 -20.92 3.68 -6.21
N ALA A 188 -20.80 2.65 -5.38
CA ALA A 188 -21.48 1.37 -5.59
C ALA A 188 -23.01 1.54 -5.62
N PHE A 189 -23.56 2.34 -4.71
CA PHE A 189 -24.99 2.64 -4.64
C PHE A 189 -25.50 3.35 -5.90
N VAL A 190 -24.80 4.40 -6.35
CA VAL A 190 -25.16 5.11 -7.60
C VAL A 190 -25.16 4.16 -8.79
N ARG A 191 -24.12 3.32 -8.92
CA ARG A 191 -24.03 2.32 -10.00
C ARG A 191 -25.13 1.27 -9.94
N ALA A 192 -25.48 0.81 -8.74
CA ALA A 192 -26.56 -0.15 -8.54
C ALA A 192 -27.91 0.44 -9.01
N LYS A 193 -28.19 1.71 -8.68
CA LYS A 193 -29.39 2.41 -9.18
C LYS A 193 -29.40 2.56 -10.70
N GLU A 194 -28.28 2.97 -11.31
CA GLU A 194 -28.15 3.10 -12.76
C GLU A 194 -28.40 1.78 -13.51
N GLN A 195 -28.02 0.65 -12.90
CA GLN A 195 -28.13 -0.68 -13.50
C GLN A 195 -29.41 -1.43 -13.09
N GLY A 196 -30.24 -0.86 -12.22
CA GLY A 196 -31.43 -1.52 -11.69
C GLY A 196 -31.11 -2.77 -10.85
N VAL A 197 -29.95 -2.80 -10.18
CA VAL A 197 -29.51 -3.90 -9.32
C VAL A 197 -29.75 -3.57 -7.85
N GLY A 198 -30.22 -4.56 -7.08
CA GLY A 198 -30.50 -4.43 -5.65
C GLY A 198 -31.97 -4.68 -5.30
N THR A 199 -32.28 -4.65 -4.00
CA THR A 199 -33.63 -4.87 -3.47
C THR A 199 -34.01 -3.72 -2.57
N GLN A 200 -35.19 -3.13 -2.78
CA GLN A 200 -35.75 -2.15 -1.86
C GLN A 200 -36.40 -2.88 -0.68
N VAL A 201 -36.10 -2.42 0.53
CA VAL A 201 -36.66 -2.96 1.77
C VAL A 201 -37.24 -1.80 2.56
N ASP A 202 -38.49 -1.94 2.99
CA ASP A 202 -39.13 -0.99 3.93
C ASP A 202 -38.68 -1.35 5.35
N LEU A 203 -38.15 -0.36 6.07
CA LEU A 203 -37.59 -0.50 7.42
C LEU A 203 -38.59 -0.04 8.49
#